data_AF-A0A2N7GDM0-F1
#
_entry.id   AF-A0A2N7GDM0-F1
#
_cell.length_a   1.000
_cell.length_b   1.000
_cell.length_c   1.000
_cell.angle_alpha   90.00
_cell.angle_beta   90.00
_cell.angle_gamma   90.00
#
_symmetry.space_group_name_H-M   'P 1'
#
loop_
_entity.id
_entity.type
_entity.pdbx_description
1 polymer ?
#
loop_
_entity_poly.entity_id
_entity_poly.type
_entity_poly.pdbx_seq_one_letter_code
_entity_poly.pdbx_strand_id
1 'polypeptide(L)'
;MNTWILGSGLLATLTALVHIFAGQIDPVKPFLKSNLDDIPKATLLACWHLVSVTLLTSALILLYVGWHGIVPFYLPMQFVGALYILFALVFVAVGWYFFGIKVFVKLPQWVLLLPIGLLAIYGGMCG
;
A
#
# COMPACT_ATOMS: atom_id res chain seq x y z
N MET A 1 2.02 15.27 18.50
CA MET A 1 1.29 14.42 17.54
C MET A 1 1.18 15.14 16.22
N ASN A 2 1.43 14.45 15.11
CA ASN A 2 1.14 14.92 13.76
C ASN A 2 -0.08 14.14 13.24
N THR A 3 -1.24 14.80 13.21
CA THR A 3 -2.54 14.15 12.91
C THR A 3 -2.61 13.63 11.49
N TRP A 4 -1.94 14.27 10.53
CA TRP A 4 -1.90 13.86 9.13
C TRP A 4 -1.09 12.58 8.93
N ILE A 5 0.12 12.53 9.52
CA ILE A 5 0.95 11.31 9.50
C ILE A 5 0.27 10.18 10.27
N LEU A 6 -0.38 10.49 11.41
CA LEU A 6 -1.12 9.48 12.18
C LEU A 6 -2.30 8.92 11.38
N GLY A 7 -3.08 9.77 10.70
CA GLY A 7 -4.16 9.35 9.81
C GLY A 7 -3.67 8.47 8.66
N SER A 8 -2.52 8.83 8.08
CA SER A 8 -1.82 8.00 7.09
C SER A 8 -1.48 6.61 7.65
N GLY A 9 -0.92 6.53 8.86
CA GLY A 9 -0.58 5.27 9.53
C GLY A 9 -1.80 4.38 9.85
N LEU A 10 -2.92 4.98 10.25
CA LEU A 10 -4.17 4.25 10.50
C LEU A 10 -4.74 3.65 9.19
N LEU A 11 -4.77 4.43 8.11
CA LEU A 11 -5.20 3.94 6.80
C LEU A 11 -4.22 2.89 6.23
N ALA A 12 -2.92 3.06 6.43
CA ALA A 12 -1.91 2.08 6.05
C ALA A 12 -2.08 0.77 6.82
N THR A 13 -2.44 0.83 8.10
CA THR A 13 -2.73 -0.37 8.91
C THR A 13 -3.94 -1.11 8.35
N LEU A 14 -5.05 -0.41 8.11
CA LEU A 14 -6.23 -0.99 7.48
C LEU A 14 -5.89 -1.63 6.13
N THR A 15 -5.12 -0.92 5.30
CA THR A 15 -4.70 -1.40 3.98
C THR A 15 -3.83 -2.64 4.07
N ALA A 16 -2.88 -2.70 5.00
CA ALA A 16 -2.04 -3.86 5.24
C ALA A 16 -2.88 -5.07 5.68
N LEU A 17 -3.86 -4.88 6.57
CA LEU A 17 -4.78 -5.95 7.01
C LEU A 17 -5.64 -6.45 5.84
N VAL A 18 -6.23 -5.55 5.06
CA VAL A 18 -7.01 -5.90 3.86
C VAL A 18 -6.14 -6.67 2.87
N HIS A 19 -4.92 -6.21 2.60
CA HIS A 19 -3.97 -6.89 1.73
C HIS A 19 -3.67 -8.30 2.25
N ILE A 20 -3.25 -8.44 3.51
CA ILE A 20 -2.82 -9.73 4.06
C ILE A 20 -3.96 -10.74 4.12
N PHE A 21 -5.17 -10.32 4.50
CA PHE A 21 -6.28 -11.23 4.77
C PHE A 21 -7.28 -11.30 3.61
N ALA A 22 -7.93 -10.17 3.26
CA ALA A 22 -8.94 -10.15 2.21
C ALA A 22 -8.33 -10.39 0.83
N GLY A 23 -7.11 -9.87 0.61
CA GLY A 23 -6.32 -10.11 -0.59
C GLY A 23 -5.98 -11.58 -0.84
N GLN A 24 -6.16 -12.49 0.13
CA GLN A 24 -5.97 -13.92 -0.16
C GLN A 24 -7.09 -14.50 -1.02
N ILE A 25 -8.29 -13.91 -0.97
CA ILE A 25 -9.51 -14.53 -1.50
C ILE A 25 -9.55 -14.46 -3.02
N ASP A 26 -9.40 -13.26 -3.59
CA ASP A 26 -9.62 -13.02 -5.02
C ASP A 26 -8.35 -13.09 -5.88
N PRO A 27 -7.19 -12.53 -5.46
CA PRO A 27 -5.98 -12.66 -6.26
C PRO A 27 -5.13 -13.89 -5.89
N VAL A 28 -4.80 -14.15 -4.61
CA VAL A 28 -3.78 -15.16 -4.27
C VAL A 28 -4.28 -16.59 -4.43
N LYS A 29 -5.40 -16.96 -3.82
CA LYS A 29 -5.90 -18.34 -3.87
C LYS A 29 -6.21 -18.80 -5.31
N PRO A 30 -6.88 -18.00 -6.16
CA PRO A 30 -7.11 -18.39 -7.55
C PRO A 30 -5.81 -18.47 -8.35
N PHE A 31 -4.87 -17.55 -8.11
CA PHE A 31 -3.55 -17.59 -8.73
C PHE A 31 -2.77 -18.88 -8.42
N LEU A 32 -2.72 -19.29 -7.15
CA LEU A 32 -2.02 -20.52 -6.75
C LEU A 32 -2.66 -21.79 -7.33
N LYS A 33 -3.98 -21.75 -7.58
CA LYS A 33 -4.74 -22.83 -8.21
C LYS A 33 -4.69 -22.84 -9.74
N SER A 34 -4.04 -21.86 -10.36
CA SER A 34 -3.90 -21.78 -11.83
C SER A 34 -3.00 -22.89 -12.38
N ASN A 35 -2.98 -23.05 -13.71
CA ASN A 35 -2.14 -24.03 -14.39
C ASN A 35 -0.68 -23.56 -14.62
N LEU A 36 -0.23 -22.50 -13.93
CA LEU A 36 1.15 -22.04 -14.01
C LEU A 36 2.11 -23.04 -13.36
N ASP A 37 3.35 -23.09 -13.85
CA ASP A 37 4.44 -23.85 -13.25
C ASP A 37 4.75 -23.35 -11.82
N ASP A 38 5.35 -24.23 -11.02
CA ASP A 38 5.62 -23.96 -9.60
C ASP A 38 6.58 -22.79 -9.38
N ILE A 39 7.55 -22.58 -10.27
CA ILE A 39 8.55 -21.51 -10.14
C ILE A 39 7.89 -20.11 -10.24
N PRO A 40 7.11 -19.79 -11.29
CA PRO A 40 6.33 -18.55 -11.34
C PRO A 40 5.38 -18.37 -10.14
N LYS A 41 4.71 -19.44 -9.71
CA LYS A 41 3.82 -19.41 -8.53
C LYS A 41 4.56 -19.00 -7.26
N ALA A 42 5.67 -19.68 -6.97
CA ALA A 42 6.48 -19.40 -5.80
C ALA A 42 7.04 -17.97 -5.83
N THR A 43 7.49 -17.50 -6.99
CA THR A 43 8.04 -16.15 -7.16
C THR A 43 6.99 -15.08 -6.89
N LEU A 44 5.80 -15.20 -7.48
CA LEU A 44 4.73 -14.21 -7.30
C LEU A 44 4.14 -14.26 -5.88
N LEU A 45 4.10 -15.43 -5.24
CA LEU A 45 3.76 -15.55 -3.82
C LEU A 45 4.81 -14.88 -2.92
N ALA A 46 6.09 -14.98 -3.25
CA ALA A 46 7.13 -14.24 -2.55
C ALA A 46 6.93 -12.72 -2.73
N CYS A 47 6.66 -12.23 -3.95
CA CYS A 47 6.33 -10.82 -4.21
C CYS A 47 5.15 -10.35 -3.37
N TRP A 48 4.10 -11.17 -3.22
CA TRP A 48 2.96 -10.88 -2.36
C TRP A 48 3.36 -10.65 -0.90
N HIS A 49 4.23 -11.50 -0.35
CA HIS A 49 4.72 -11.36 1.03
C HIS A 49 5.69 -10.18 1.20
N LEU A 50 6.52 -9.88 0.20
CA LEU A 50 7.37 -8.68 0.22
C LEU A 50 6.54 -7.39 0.30
N VAL A 51 5.44 -7.31 -0.46
CA VAL A 51 4.48 -6.20 -0.35
C VAL A 51 3.81 -6.20 1.03
N SER A 52 3.40 -7.36 1.55
CA SER A 52 2.78 -7.47 2.88
C SER A 52 3.67 -6.92 3.99
N VAL A 53 4.96 -7.29 4.00
CA VAL A 53 5.95 -6.79 4.96
C VAL A 53 6.18 -5.29 4.78
N THR A 54 6.24 -4.81 3.54
CA THR A 54 6.43 -3.38 3.24
C THR A 54 5.26 -2.53 3.74
N LEU A 55 4.02 -2.96 3.50
CA LEU A 55 2.81 -2.27 3.96
C LEU A 55 2.74 -2.25 5.49
N LEU A 56 2.98 -3.39 6.15
CA LEU A 56 2.94 -3.49 7.60
C LEU A 56 4.01 -2.62 8.27
N THR A 57 5.26 -2.69 7.81
CA THR A 57 6.36 -1.89 8.39
C THR A 57 6.14 -0.39 8.15
N SER A 58 5.64 0.00 6.97
CA SER A 58 5.26 1.39 6.68
C SER A 58 4.15 1.88 7.61
N ALA A 59 3.14 1.05 7.87
CA ALA A 59 2.05 1.39 8.78
C ALA A 59 2.56 1.63 10.20
N LEU A 60 3.42 0.74 10.71
CA LEU A 60 4.00 0.86 12.05
C LEU A 60 4.83 2.15 12.21
N ILE A 61 5.68 2.49 11.24
CA ILE A 61 6.50 3.70 11.35
C ILE A 61 5.67 4.98 11.21
N LEU A 62 4.67 5.00 10.32
CA LEU A 62 3.74 6.14 10.19
C LEU A 62 2.94 6.34 11.49
N LEU A 63 2.43 5.26 12.11
CA LEU A 63 1.75 5.35 13.41
C LEU A 63 2.68 5.89 14.50
N TYR A 64 3.90 5.36 14.59
CA TYR A 64 4.87 5.78 15.60
C TYR A 64 5.26 7.26 15.46
N VAL A 65 5.64 7.69 14.25
CA VAL A 65 6.02 9.09 13.98
C VAL A 65 4.81 10.02 14.11
N GLY A 66 3.64 9.61 13.64
CA GLY A 66 2.41 10.39 13.76
C GLY A 66 1.98 10.59 15.22
N TRP A 67 2.07 9.56 16.05
CA TRP A 67 1.75 9.63 17.47
C TRP A 67 2.73 10.53 18.21
N HIS A 68 4.04 10.31 18.05
CA HIS A 68 5.04 11.06 18.81
C HIS A 68 5.37 12.44 18.21
N GLY A 69 5.02 12.72 16.96
CA GLY A 69 5.32 13.99 16.28
C GLY A 69 6.82 14.23 16.12
N ILE A 70 7.57 13.20 15.71
CA ILE A 70 9.04 13.24 15.68
C ILE A 70 9.53 13.94 14.40
N VAL A 71 9.72 15.26 14.47
CA VAL A 71 10.08 16.14 13.33
C VAL A 71 11.24 15.61 12.47
N PRO A 72 12.37 15.10 13.04
CA PRO A 72 13.46 14.56 12.21
C PRO A 72 13.06 13.42 11.25
N PHE A 73 11.93 12.74 11.49
CA PHE A 73 11.45 11.66 10.62
C PHE A 73 10.45 12.09 9.56
N TYR A 74 10.08 13.38 9.47
CA TYR A 74 9.09 13.83 8.49
C TYR A 74 9.51 13.64 7.04
N LEU A 75 10.77 13.94 6.69
CA LEU A 75 11.27 13.67 5.34
C LEU A 75 11.21 12.16 5.00
N PRO A 76 11.68 11.24 5.87
CA PRO A 76 11.42 9.82 5.68
C PRO A 76 9.93 9.45 5.52
N MET A 77 9.00 10.09 6.25
CA MET A 77 7.56 9.83 6.06
C MET A 77 7.05 10.33 4.71
N GLN A 78 7.58 11.43 4.19
CA GLN A 78 7.28 11.88 2.82
C GLN A 78 7.76 10.86 1.78
N PHE A 79 8.94 10.23 1.98
CA PHE A 79 9.41 9.15 1.11
C PHE A 79 8.49 7.92 1.16
N VAL A 80 8.05 7.52 2.35
CA VAL A 80 7.03 6.47 2.49
C VAL A 80 5.74 6.89 1.77
N GLY A 81 5.32 8.14 1.90
CA GLY A 81 4.16 8.66 1.20
C GLY A 81 4.29 8.60 -0.32
N ALA A 82 5.46 8.97 -0.86
CA ALA A 82 5.77 8.88 -2.29
C ALA A 82 5.71 7.42 -2.77
N LEU A 83 6.21 6.47 -1.98
CA LEU A 83 6.12 5.04 -2.29
C LEU A 83 4.66 4.58 -2.43
N TYR A 84 3.77 5.02 -1.55
CA TYR A 84 2.33 4.70 -1.65
C TYR A 84 1.67 5.32 -2.89
N ILE A 85 2.04 6.54 -3.27
CA ILE A 85 1.59 7.15 -4.54
C ILE A 85 2.07 6.30 -5.71
N LEU A 86 3.34 5.89 -5.73
CA LEU A 86 3.87 5.03 -6.79
C LEU A 86 3.14 3.68 -6.87
N PHE A 87 2.81 3.06 -5.72
CA PHE A 87 2.00 1.85 -5.72
C PHE A 87 0.60 2.09 -6.31
N ALA A 88 -0.06 3.19 -5.94
CA ALA A 88 -1.35 3.55 -6.50
C ALA A 88 -1.26 3.71 -8.04
N LEU A 89 -0.21 4.37 -8.54
CA LEU A 89 0.03 4.55 -9.96
C LEU A 89 0.29 3.21 -10.69
N VAL A 90 1.02 2.28 -10.07
CA VAL A 90 1.21 0.92 -10.63
C VAL A 90 -0.13 0.21 -10.80
N PHE A 91 -1.01 0.24 -9.79
CA PHE A 91 -2.35 -0.34 -9.91
C PHE A 91 -3.18 0.33 -11.01
N VAL A 92 -3.16 1.65 -11.11
CA VAL A 92 -3.87 2.35 -12.20
C VAL A 92 -3.30 1.98 -13.56
N ALA A 93 -1.98 1.97 -13.74
CA ALA A 93 -1.34 1.66 -15.01
C ALA A 93 -1.57 0.21 -15.46
N VAL A 94 -1.36 -0.77 -14.58
CA VAL A 94 -1.59 -2.19 -14.87
C VAL A 94 -3.07 -2.45 -15.10
N GLY A 95 -3.96 -1.91 -14.26
CA GLY A 95 -5.39 -2.08 -14.43
C GLY A 95 -5.92 -1.41 -15.69
N TRP A 96 -5.34 -0.28 -16.10
CA TRP A 96 -5.67 0.35 -17.38
C TRP A 96 -5.27 -0.53 -18.56
N TYR A 97 -4.08 -1.13 -18.51
CA TYR A 97 -3.60 -2.05 -19.55
C TYR A 97 -4.55 -3.26 -19.74
N PHE A 98 -5.04 -3.85 -18.65
CA PHE A 98 -5.92 -5.03 -18.72
C PHE A 98 -7.42 -4.72 -18.86
N PHE A 99 -7.89 -3.59 -18.33
CA PHE A 99 -9.34 -3.31 -18.17
C PHE A 99 -9.78 -1.94 -18.71
N GLY A 100 -8.87 -1.11 -19.20
CA GLY A 100 -9.15 0.26 -19.64
C GLY A 100 -9.83 1.07 -18.54
N ILE A 101 -10.88 1.82 -18.90
CA ILE A 101 -11.65 2.65 -17.95
C ILE A 101 -12.26 1.85 -16.79
N LYS A 102 -12.45 0.53 -16.94
CA LYS A 102 -13.00 -0.33 -15.88
C LYS A 102 -12.01 -0.57 -14.74
N VAL A 103 -10.76 -0.09 -14.84
CA VAL A 103 -9.76 -0.12 -13.76
C VAL A 103 -10.29 0.44 -12.44
N PHE A 104 -11.04 1.53 -12.52
CA PHE A 104 -11.56 2.24 -11.34
C PHE A 104 -12.57 1.42 -10.51
N VAL A 105 -13.05 0.30 -11.06
CA VAL A 105 -13.97 -0.63 -10.38
C VAL A 105 -13.33 -2.01 -10.18
N LYS A 106 -12.59 -2.52 -11.19
CA LYS A 106 -12.01 -3.87 -11.16
C LYS A 106 -10.71 -3.98 -10.34
N LEU A 107 -9.97 -2.88 -10.20
CA LEU A 107 -8.69 -2.85 -9.49
C LEU A 107 -8.65 -1.61 -8.55
N PRO A 108 -9.52 -1.55 -7.52
CA PRO A 108 -9.75 -0.35 -6.71
C PRO A 108 -8.67 -0.07 -5.64
N GLN A 109 -7.53 -0.76 -5.66
CA GLN A 109 -6.47 -0.64 -4.64
C GLN A 109 -5.93 0.80 -4.51
N TRP A 110 -5.92 1.56 -5.61
CA TRP A 110 -5.50 2.96 -5.63
C TRP A 110 -6.32 3.85 -4.68
N VAL A 111 -7.58 3.49 -4.39
CA VAL A 111 -8.48 4.27 -3.53
C VAL A 111 -7.96 4.34 -2.09
N LEU A 112 -7.30 3.29 -1.60
CA LEU A 112 -6.69 3.29 -0.26
C LEU A 112 -5.24 3.78 -0.30
N LEU A 113 -4.48 3.39 -1.33
CA LEU A 113 -3.05 3.71 -1.42
C LEU A 113 -2.79 5.21 -1.62
N LEU A 114 -3.56 5.87 -2.49
CA LEU A 114 -3.34 7.28 -2.83
C LEU A 114 -3.55 8.21 -1.62
N PRO A 115 -4.64 8.12 -0.84
CA PRO A 115 -4.83 8.95 0.35
C PRO A 115 -3.72 8.79 1.40
N ILE A 116 -3.22 7.56 1.62
CA ILE A 116 -2.11 7.31 2.56
C ILE A 116 -0.89 8.15 2.17
N GLY A 117 -0.55 8.10 0.88
CA GLY A 117 0.58 8.85 0.33
C GLY A 117 0.43 10.36 0.47
N LEU A 118 -0.74 10.88 0.10
CA LEU A 118 -1.05 12.31 0.20
C LEU A 118 -0.99 12.81 1.66
N LEU A 119 -1.56 12.05 2.60
CA LEU A 119 -1.55 12.40 4.02
C LEU A 119 -0.15 12.38 4.63
N ALA A 120 0.68 11.40 4.30
CA ALA A 120 2.05 11.32 4.79
C ALA A 120 2.91 12.48 4.27
N ILE A 121 2.79 12.80 2.97
CA ILE A 121 3.53 13.91 2.36
C ILE A 121 3.09 15.24 2.97
N TYR A 122 1.77 15.49 3.01
CA TYR A 122 1.21 16.72 3.55
C TYR A 122 1.59 16.90 5.02
N GLY A 123 1.47 15.84 5.82
CA GLY A 123 1.84 15.86 7.23
C GLY A 123 3.32 16.18 7.47
N GLY A 124 4.21 15.69 6.61
CA GLY A 124 5.63 16.03 6.71
C GLY A 124 5.99 17.45 6.24
N MET A 125 5.16 18.08 5.41
CA MET A 125 5.39 19.45 4.91
C MET A 125 4.84 20.54 5.85
N CYS A 126 3.73 20.25 6.53
CA CYS A 126 2.98 21.24 7.31
C CYS A 126 3.05 21.03 8.83
N GLY A 127 3.75 20.00 9.29
CA GLY A 127 3.77 19.57 10.69
C GLY A 127 5.02 19.95 11.46
#